data_AF-A0A1I2C9V5-F1
#
_entry.id   AF-A0A1I2C9V5-F1
#
_cell.length_a   1.000
_cell.length_b   1.000
_cell.length_c   1.000
_cell.angle_alpha   90.00
_cell.angle_beta   90.00
_cell.angle_gamma   90.00
#
_symmetry.space_group_name_H-M   'P 1'
#
loop_
_entity.id
_entity.type
_entity.pdbx_description
1 polymer ?
#
loop_
_entity_poly.entity_id
_entity_poly.type
_entity_poly.pdbx_seq_one_letter_code
_entity_poly.pdbx_strand_id
1 'polypeptide(L)'
;MTQVKPMRADARRNYERLLKVAAEAFAEHGEGASLDDIAKRAGVGSGTLYRHFPTRQALLEAAYVDRIEALGARADEIAKELPPGEALAEWLYELCVGTIQVRGMKALLGSAVTDGSRAALTACGTSMKGAAQRLVEAAQREGTLRQDIEPIEVLRLAHGVATASELANGQGKQIRRYLSLLTDGLRP
;
A
#
# COMPACT_ATOMS: atom_id res chain seq x y z
N MET A 1 -21.60 -10.26 -32.85
CA MET A 1 -21.97 -10.21 -31.41
C MET A 1 -21.16 -9.10 -30.76
N THR A 2 -21.74 -7.90 -30.63
CA THR A 2 -21.06 -6.76 -30.00
C THR A 2 -21.38 -6.81 -28.51
N GLN A 3 -20.47 -7.37 -27.72
CA GLN A 3 -20.64 -7.47 -26.27
C GLN A 3 -20.49 -6.07 -25.67
N VAL A 4 -21.61 -5.42 -25.36
CA VAL A 4 -21.62 -4.15 -24.63
C VAL A 4 -21.07 -4.44 -23.23
N LYS A 5 -19.79 -4.12 -23.02
CA LYS A 5 -19.16 -4.19 -21.71
C LYS A 5 -20.00 -3.32 -20.74
N PRO A 6 -20.41 -3.81 -19.57
CA PRO A 6 -21.32 -3.05 -18.72
C PRO A 6 -20.64 -1.76 -18.24
N MET A 7 -21.22 -0.60 -18.54
CA MET A 7 -20.69 0.73 -18.24
C MET A 7 -20.20 0.90 -16.79
N ARG A 8 -20.77 0.16 -15.83
CA ARG A 8 -20.36 0.16 -14.41
C ARG A 8 -18.96 -0.42 -14.20
N ALA A 9 -18.59 -1.46 -14.95
CA ALA A 9 -17.27 -2.07 -14.87
C ALA A 9 -16.19 -1.16 -15.49
N ASP A 10 -16.53 -0.41 -16.55
CA ASP A 10 -15.63 0.60 -17.11
C ASP A 10 -15.47 1.80 -16.18
N ALA A 11 -16.56 2.27 -15.55
CA ALA A 11 -16.49 3.33 -14.55
C ALA A 11 -15.62 2.94 -13.33
N ARG A 12 -15.75 1.69 -12.85
CA ARG A 12 -14.91 1.15 -11.77
C ARG A 12 -13.43 1.11 -12.15
N ARG A 13 -13.11 0.57 -13.33
CA ARG A 13 -11.72 0.53 -13.84
C ARG A 13 -11.14 1.93 -14.02
N ASN A 14 -11.92 2.88 -14.51
CA ASN A 14 -11.48 4.27 -14.67
C ASN A 14 -11.22 4.92 -13.31
N TYR A 15 -12.03 4.62 -12.31
CA TYR A 15 -11.85 5.08 -10.94
C TYR A 15 -10.56 4.51 -10.32
N GLU A 16 -10.35 3.19 -10.39
CA GLU A 16 -9.12 2.53 -9.90
C GLU A 16 -7.87 3.05 -10.61
N ARG A 17 -7.96 3.25 -11.93
CA ARG A 17 -6.88 3.86 -12.72
C ARG A 17 -6.58 5.29 -12.26
N LEU A 18 -7.60 6.10 -11.99
CA LEU A 18 -7.44 7.46 -11.50
C LEU A 18 -6.71 7.48 -10.14
N LEU A 19 -7.11 6.61 -9.20
CA LEU A 19 -6.45 6.53 -7.89
C LEU A 19 -4.98 6.10 -8.01
N LYS A 20 -4.68 5.10 -8.86
CA LYS A 20 -3.31 4.68 -9.12
C LYS A 20 -2.44 5.81 -9.69
N VAL A 21 -2.93 6.51 -10.72
CA VAL A 21 -2.20 7.63 -11.34
C VAL A 21 -2.03 8.78 -10.36
N ALA A 22 -3.04 9.07 -9.53
CA ALA A 22 -2.95 10.09 -8.51
C ALA A 22 -1.89 9.73 -7.46
N ALA A 23 -1.87 8.49 -6.97
CA ALA A 23 -0.87 8.03 -6.02
C ALA A 23 0.55 8.19 -6.56
N GLU A 24 0.80 7.77 -7.80
CA GLU A 24 2.10 7.95 -8.47
C GLU A 24 2.49 9.43 -8.57
N ALA A 25 1.58 10.30 -9.02
CA ALA A 25 1.85 11.72 -9.17
C ALA A 25 2.10 12.43 -7.83
N PHE A 26 1.36 12.12 -6.78
CA PHE A 26 1.59 12.67 -5.45
C PHE A 26 2.89 12.16 -4.81
N ALA A 27 3.26 10.90 -5.07
CA ALA A 27 4.51 10.33 -4.62
C ALA A 27 5.73 11.02 -5.27
N GLU A 28 5.64 11.32 -6.56
CA GLU A 28 6.72 11.89 -7.36
C GLU A 28 6.85 13.41 -7.19
N HIS A 29 5.72 14.12 -7.19
CA HIS A 29 5.71 15.59 -7.26
C HIS A 29 5.23 16.27 -5.98
N GLY A 30 4.76 15.52 -4.98
CA GLY A 30 4.27 16.08 -3.71
C GLY A 30 3.20 17.14 -3.92
N GLU A 31 3.36 18.31 -3.31
CA GLU A 31 2.45 19.46 -3.45
C GLU A 31 2.34 19.94 -4.90
N GLY A 32 3.40 19.77 -5.69
CA GLY A 32 3.47 20.18 -7.09
C GLY A 32 2.68 19.30 -8.07
N ALA A 33 2.06 18.20 -7.61
CA ALA A 33 1.27 17.34 -8.48
C ALA A 33 0.07 18.10 -9.09
N SER A 34 -0.09 18.04 -10.42
CA SER A 34 -1.18 18.71 -11.15
C SER A 34 -2.40 17.80 -11.27
N LEU A 35 -3.58 18.25 -10.80
CA LEU A 35 -4.82 17.47 -10.88
C LEU A 35 -5.30 17.28 -12.32
N ASP A 36 -5.08 18.27 -13.19
CA ASP A 36 -5.45 18.16 -14.60
C ASP A 36 -4.52 17.19 -15.35
N ASP A 37 -3.23 17.14 -15.02
CA ASP A 37 -2.31 16.15 -15.57
C ASP A 37 -2.63 14.74 -15.07
N ILE A 38 -3.02 14.60 -13.80
CA ILE A 38 -3.53 13.34 -13.25
C ILE A 38 -4.77 12.88 -14.01
N ALA A 39 -5.76 13.76 -14.21
CA ALA A 39 -6.99 13.45 -14.95
C ALA A 39 -6.66 12.98 -16.38
N LYS A 40 -5.81 13.75 -17.07
CA LYS A 40 -5.35 13.44 -18.43
C LYS A 40 -4.63 12.09 -18.52
N ARG A 41 -3.67 11.82 -17.62
CA ARG A 41 -2.95 10.53 -17.55
C ARG A 41 -3.88 9.35 -17.23
N ALA A 42 -4.90 9.59 -16.40
CA ALA A 42 -5.91 8.61 -16.05
C ALA A 42 -6.93 8.37 -17.18
N GLY A 43 -6.98 9.23 -18.21
CA GLY A 43 -7.99 9.17 -19.28
C GLY A 43 -9.38 9.59 -18.80
N VAL A 44 -9.45 10.42 -17.76
CA VAL A 44 -10.68 10.93 -17.16
C VAL A 44 -10.77 12.44 -17.41
N GLY A 45 -11.95 12.96 -17.74
CA GLY A 45 -12.12 14.41 -17.92
C GLY A 45 -12.06 15.16 -16.58
N SER A 46 -11.47 16.36 -16.54
CA SER A 46 -11.32 17.15 -15.30
C SER A 46 -12.64 17.36 -14.56
N GLY A 47 -13.75 17.61 -15.27
CA GLY A 47 -15.08 17.73 -14.65
C GLY A 47 -15.56 16.45 -13.96
N THR A 48 -15.13 15.27 -14.43
CA THR A 48 -15.42 14.00 -13.75
C THR A 48 -14.56 13.83 -12.50
N LEU A 49 -13.27 14.19 -12.57
CA LEU A 49 -12.39 14.20 -11.41
C LEU A 49 -12.95 15.08 -10.29
N TYR A 50 -13.27 16.35 -10.58
CA TYR A 50 -13.78 17.29 -9.56
C TYR A 50 -15.16 16.89 -9.00
N ARG A 51 -15.98 16.15 -9.77
CA ARG A 51 -17.24 15.58 -9.25
C ARG A 51 -17.01 14.46 -8.24
N HIS A 52 -16.01 13.61 -8.47
CA HIS A 52 -15.65 12.53 -7.53
C HIS A 52 -14.81 13.02 -6.35
N PHE A 53 -13.94 13.99 -6.61
CA PHE A 53 -12.98 14.51 -5.65
C PHE A 53 -13.03 16.04 -5.68
N PRO A 54 -13.93 16.66 -4.89
CA PRO A 54 -14.10 18.11 -4.87
C PRO A 54 -12.83 18.87 -4.45
N THR A 55 -11.91 18.21 -3.75
CA THR A 55 -10.66 18.79 -3.28
C THR A 55 -9.46 17.90 -3.58
N ARG A 56 -8.28 18.53 -3.73
CA ARG A 56 -6.98 17.81 -3.79
C ARG A 56 -6.84 16.82 -2.64
N GLN A 57 -7.21 17.26 -1.43
CA GLN A 57 -7.15 16.44 -0.23
C GLN A 57 -8.02 15.18 -0.34
N ALA A 58 -9.23 15.30 -0.89
CA ALA A 58 -10.11 14.14 -1.09
C ALA A 58 -9.51 13.12 -2.06
N LEU A 59 -8.88 13.57 -3.16
CA LEU A 59 -8.20 12.67 -4.08
C LEU A 59 -6.97 12.02 -3.44
N LEU A 60 -6.17 12.81 -2.70
CA LEU A 60 -4.96 12.33 -2.03
C LEU A 60 -5.28 11.24 -1.01
N GLU A 61 -6.32 11.43 -0.20
CA GLU A 61 -6.76 10.44 0.79
C GLU A 61 -7.32 9.19 0.14
N ALA A 62 -8.18 9.33 -0.88
CA ALA A 62 -8.73 8.19 -1.59
C ALA A 62 -7.63 7.36 -2.25
N ALA A 63 -6.66 8.03 -2.88
CA ALA A 63 -5.51 7.36 -3.49
C ALA A 63 -4.64 6.67 -2.44
N TYR A 64 -4.44 7.28 -1.27
CA TYR A 64 -3.67 6.68 -0.18
C TYR A 64 -4.36 5.43 0.36
N VAL A 65 -5.66 5.53 0.67
CA VAL A 65 -6.46 4.43 1.21
C VAL A 65 -6.50 3.26 0.23
N ASP A 66 -6.80 3.52 -1.04
CA ASP A 66 -6.80 2.49 -2.10
C ASP A 66 -5.46 1.77 -2.18
N ARG A 67 -4.35 2.50 -2.07
CA ARG A 67 -3.01 1.89 -2.15
C ARG A 67 -2.70 0.98 -0.98
N ILE A 68 -3.11 1.35 0.24
CA ILE A 68 -2.89 0.52 1.42
C ILE A 68 -3.88 -0.65 1.46
N GLU A 69 -5.14 -0.45 1.09
CA GLU A 69 -6.10 -1.55 0.98
C GLU A 69 -5.67 -2.59 -0.04
N ALA A 70 -5.12 -2.17 -1.18
CA ALA A 70 -4.54 -3.07 -2.16
C ALA A 70 -3.39 -3.91 -1.56
N LEU A 71 -2.49 -3.31 -0.78
CA LEU A 71 -1.43 -4.06 -0.08
C LEU A 71 -1.99 -5.04 0.96
N GLY A 72 -3.04 -4.65 1.69
CA GLY A 72 -3.73 -5.55 2.61
C GLY A 72 -4.35 -6.76 1.90
N ALA A 73 -5.00 -6.54 0.75
CA ALA A 73 -5.62 -7.60 -0.05
C ALA A 73 -4.58 -8.57 -0.65
N ARG A 74 -3.38 -8.10 -1.00
CA ARG A 74 -2.29 -8.94 -1.52
C ARG A 74 -1.89 -10.06 -0.56
N ALA A 75 -2.03 -9.87 0.75
CA ALA A 75 -1.71 -10.91 1.73
C ALA A 75 -2.47 -12.21 1.46
N ASP A 76 -3.77 -12.12 1.16
CA ASP A 76 -4.62 -13.29 0.93
C ASP A 76 -4.40 -13.93 -0.44
N GLU A 77 -3.86 -13.18 -1.40
CA GLU A 77 -3.46 -13.72 -2.71
C GLU A 77 -2.14 -14.49 -2.58
N ILE A 78 -1.13 -13.86 -1.99
CA ILE A 78 0.21 -14.45 -1.80
C ILE A 78 0.12 -15.72 -0.94
N ALA A 79 -0.71 -15.71 0.12
CA ALA A 79 -0.90 -16.87 0.99
C ALA A 79 -1.52 -18.10 0.29
N LYS A 80 -2.13 -17.93 -0.89
CA LYS A 80 -2.64 -19.06 -1.70
C LYS A 80 -1.56 -19.67 -2.59
N GLU A 81 -0.49 -18.93 -2.85
CA GLU A 81 0.53 -19.28 -3.84
C GLU A 81 1.84 -19.76 -3.18
N LEU A 82 2.13 -19.31 -1.96
CA LEU A 82 3.40 -19.56 -1.26
C LEU A 82 3.20 -20.23 0.11
N PRO A 83 4.19 -21.02 0.59
CA PRO A 83 4.22 -21.48 1.97
C PRO A 83 4.18 -20.29 2.96
N PRO A 84 3.54 -20.44 4.14
CA PRO A 84 3.35 -19.37 5.12
C PRO A 84 4.55 -18.47 5.41
N GLY A 85 5.73 -19.05 5.63
CA GLY A 85 6.95 -18.27 5.89
C GLY A 85 7.40 -17.43 4.68
N GLU A 86 7.32 -18.00 3.48
CA GLU A 86 7.63 -17.32 2.23
C GLU A 86 6.58 -16.26 1.88
N ALA A 87 5.30 -16.56 2.14
CA ALA A 87 4.19 -15.64 1.94
C ALA A 87 4.33 -14.39 2.81
N LEU A 88 4.70 -14.56 4.09
CA LEU A 88 4.98 -13.44 4.99
C LEU A 88 6.16 -12.60 4.46
N ALA A 89 7.26 -13.24 4.06
CA ALA A 89 8.42 -12.52 3.56
C ALA A 89 8.11 -11.73 2.28
N GLU A 90 7.41 -12.32 1.30
CA GLU A 90 7.07 -11.62 0.06
C GLU A 90 6.04 -10.50 0.31
N TRP A 91 5.07 -10.72 1.19
CA TRP A 91 4.13 -9.66 1.56
C TRP A 91 4.82 -8.49 2.27
N LEU A 92 5.76 -8.76 3.19
CA LEU A 92 6.56 -7.70 3.84
C LEU A 92 7.44 -6.96 2.83
N TYR A 93 7.93 -7.64 1.79
CA TYR A 93 8.64 -6.99 0.69
C TYR A 93 7.72 -6.04 -0.08
N GLU A 94 6.54 -6.49 -0.51
CA GLU A 94 5.55 -5.64 -1.19
C GLU A 94 5.12 -4.45 -0.32
N LEU A 95 4.97 -4.66 0.99
CA LEU A 95 4.68 -3.62 1.96
C LEU A 95 5.80 -2.57 2.04
N CYS A 96 7.07 -2.99 2.09
CA CYS A 96 8.21 -2.07 2.11
C CYS A 96 8.26 -1.23 0.82
N VAL A 97 8.08 -1.85 -0.34
CA VAL A 97 8.04 -1.16 -1.65
C VAL A 97 6.87 -0.17 -1.67
N GLY A 98 5.69 -0.60 -1.25
CA GLY A 98 4.48 0.22 -1.20
C GLY A 98 4.61 1.41 -0.25
N THR A 99 5.27 1.24 0.89
CA THR A 99 5.51 2.30 1.87
C THR A 99 6.34 3.45 1.29
N ILE A 100 7.40 3.12 0.54
CA ILE A 100 8.23 4.12 -0.15
C ILE A 100 7.38 4.89 -1.18
N GLN A 101 6.52 4.17 -1.90
CA GLN A 101 5.67 4.74 -2.95
C GLN A 101 4.59 5.67 -2.40
N VAL A 102 4.14 5.54 -1.15
CA VAL A 102 3.14 6.44 -0.56
C VAL A 102 3.75 7.50 0.36
N ARG A 103 5.08 7.60 0.47
CA ARG A 103 5.75 8.52 1.39
C ARG A 103 5.41 9.99 1.11
N GLY A 104 5.47 10.40 -0.17
CA GLY A 104 5.10 11.76 -0.57
C GLY A 104 3.67 12.09 -0.15
N MET A 105 2.77 11.12 -0.23
CA MET A 105 1.38 11.25 0.21
C MET A 105 1.28 11.36 1.73
N LYS A 106 2.02 10.55 2.48
CA LYS A 106 2.05 10.60 3.95
C LYS A 106 2.54 11.97 4.45
N ALA A 107 3.54 12.56 3.79
CA ALA A 107 4.02 13.90 4.11
C ALA A 107 2.93 14.97 3.89
N LEU A 108 2.20 14.87 2.78
CA LEU A 108 1.08 15.77 2.47
C LEU A 108 -0.13 15.61 3.40
N LEU A 109 -0.41 14.38 3.84
CA LEU A 109 -1.53 14.07 4.74
C LEU A 109 -1.23 14.44 6.20
N GLY A 110 0.06 14.61 6.56
CA GLY A 110 0.49 15.02 7.90
C GLY A 110 0.00 14.07 9.01
N SER A 111 -0.40 14.64 10.15
CA SER A 111 -0.84 13.87 11.33
C SER A 111 -2.15 13.12 11.13
N ALA A 112 -2.92 13.39 10.06
CA ALA A 112 -4.14 12.64 9.77
C ALA A 112 -3.87 11.13 9.60
N VAL A 113 -2.68 10.77 9.10
CA VAL A 113 -2.24 9.37 8.93
C VAL A 113 -1.83 8.74 10.25
N THR A 114 -1.18 9.48 11.14
CA THR A 114 -0.66 8.95 12.42
C THR A 114 -1.74 8.82 13.47
N ASP A 115 -2.64 9.79 13.53
CA ASP A 115 -3.62 9.90 14.60
C ASP A 115 -4.95 9.22 14.22
N GLY A 116 -5.05 8.74 12.98
CA GLY A 116 -6.24 8.07 12.47
C GLY A 116 -7.50 8.94 12.56
N SER A 117 -7.35 10.27 12.57
CA SER A 117 -8.43 11.23 12.80
C SER A 117 -9.50 11.19 11.71
N ARG A 118 -9.23 10.52 10.60
CA ARG A 118 -10.17 10.25 9.52
C ARG A 118 -10.48 8.77 9.44
N ALA A 119 -11.78 8.44 9.47
CA ALA A 119 -12.29 7.06 9.47
C ALA A 119 -11.71 6.17 8.37
N ALA A 120 -11.47 6.71 7.17
CA ALA A 120 -10.89 5.98 6.06
C ALA A 120 -9.42 5.55 6.33
N LEU A 121 -8.64 6.38 7.02
CA LEU A 121 -7.27 6.07 7.43
C LEU A 121 -7.25 5.05 8.58
N THR A 122 -8.24 5.11 9.48
CA THR A 122 -8.43 4.09 10.53
C THR A 122 -8.75 2.71 9.95
N ALA A 123 -9.70 2.64 9.00
CA ALA A 123 -10.12 1.39 8.36
C ALA A 123 -8.97 0.72 7.58
N CYS A 124 -8.18 1.52 6.88
CA CYS A 124 -6.94 1.12 6.22
C CYS A 124 -5.93 0.49 7.21
N GLY A 125 -5.73 1.12 8.37
CA GLY A 125 -4.89 0.56 9.45
C GLY A 125 -5.41 -0.77 9.99
N THR A 126 -6.73 -0.97 10.06
CA THR A 126 -7.34 -2.24 10.48
C THR A 126 -7.10 -3.35 9.45
N SER A 127 -7.24 -3.06 8.16
CA SER A 127 -6.98 -4.03 7.08
C SER A 127 -5.54 -4.55 7.12
N MET A 128 -4.57 -3.64 7.23
CA MET A 128 -3.14 -3.99 7.33
C MET A 128 -2.81 -4.84 8.56
N LYS A 129 -3.39 -4.50 9.71
CA LYS A 129 -3.21 -5.29 10.94
C LYS A 129 -3.80 -6.69 10.79
N GLY A 130 -4.98 -6.81 10.20
CA GLY A 130 -5.61 -8.11 9.94
C GLY A 130 -4.80 -8.98 8.98
N ALA A 131 -4.23 -8.39 7.91
CA ALA A 131 -3.35 -9.08 6.98
C ALA A 131 -2.08 -9.61 7.67
N ALA A 132 -1.40 -8.74 8.44
CA ALA A 132 -0.22 -9.14 9.22
C ALA A 132 -0.54 -10.28 10.19
N GLN A 133 -1.67 -10.19 10.90
CA GLN A 133 -2.10 -11.22 11.85
C GLN A 133 -2.25 -12.59 11.17
N ARG A 134 -2.97 -12.67 10.05
CA ARG A 134 -3.19 -13.93 9.34
C ARG A 134 -1.88 -14.58 8.88
N LEU A 135 -0.97 -13.79 8.31
CA LEU A 135 0.31 -14.30 7.80
C LEU A 135 1.24 -14.74 8.93
N VAL A 136 1.32 -13.96 10.02
CA VAL A 136 2.14 -14.28 11.20
C VAL A 136 1.65 -15.56 11.88
N GLU A 137 0.35 -15.68 12.13
CA GLU A 137 -0.25 -16.88 12.73
C GLU A 137 -0.07 -18.12 11.83
N ALA A 138 -0.10 -17.96 10.50
CA ALA A 138 0.19 -19.06 9.59
C ALA A 138 1.65 -19.50 9.64
N ALA A 139 2.60 -18.56 9.60
CA ALA A 139 4.03 -18.85 9.66
C ALA A 139 4.43 -19.46 11.02
N GLN A 140 3.85 -18.97 12.12
CA GLN A 140 4.05 -19.54 13.45
C GLN A 140 3.53 -20.97 13.54
N ARG A 141 2.33 -21.26 13.01
CA ARG A 141 1.77 -22.62 13.04
C ARG A 141 2.59 -23.63 12.24
N GLU A 142 3.24 -23.19 11.16
CA GLU A 142 4.13 -24.03 10.34
C GLU A 142 5.56 -24.13 10.93
N GLY A 143 5.88 -23.35 11.95
CA GLY A 143 7.21 -23.32 12.56
C GLY A 143 8.26 -22.59 11.71
N THR A 144 7.84 -21.72 10.78
CA THR A 144 8.75 -20.88 9.96
C THR A 144 9.01 -19.51 10.58
N LEU A 145 8.26 -19.15 11.63
CA LEU A 145 8.41 -17.94 12.44
C LEU A 145 8.36 -18.28 13.93
N ARG A 146 9.22 -17.64 14.74
CA ARG A 146 9.22 -17.79 16.21
C ARG A 146 7.91 -17.28 16.86
N GLN A 147 7.52 -17.90 17.98
CA GLN A 147 6.18 -17.73 18.59
C GLN A 147 5.98 -16.44 19.39
N ASP A 148 7.06 -15.75 19.74
CA ASP A 148 7.03 -14.53 20.56
C ASP A 148 6.99 -13.24 19.72
N ILE A 149 6.73 -13.34 18.41
CA ILE A 149 6.56 -12.19 17.53
C ILE A 149 5.09 -11.82 17.42
N GLU A 150 4.78 -10.56 17.74
CA GLU A 150 3.45 -9.99 17.53
C GLU A 150 3.28 -9.47 16.09
N PRO A 151 2.06 -9.56 15.51
CA PRO A 151 1.79 -9.01 14.18
C PRO A 151 2.11 -7.52 14.00
N ILE A 152 2.01 -6.73 15.08
CA ILE A 152 2.34 -5.31 15.02
C ILE A 152 3.86 -5.08 14.91
N GLU A 153 4.68 -5.99 15.43
CA GLU A 153 6.13 -5.89 15.38
C GLU A 153 6.63 -6.09 13.96
N VAL A 154 6.09 -7.06 13.20
CA VAL A 154 6.49 -7.25 11.80
C VAL A 154 6.18 -6.02 10.93
N LEU A 155 5.07 -5.32 11.20
CA LEU A 155 4.72 -4.06 10.52
C LEU A 155 5.72 -2.94 10.87
N ARG A 156 6.10 -2.81 12.14
CA ARG A 156 7.09 -1.81 12.60
C ARG A 156 8.48 -2.10 12.04
N LEU A 157 8.87 -3.37 12.01
CA LEU A 157 10.12 -3.86 11.44
C LEU A 157 10.20 -3.58 9.93
N ALA A 158 9.13 -3.88 9.19
CA ALA A 158 9.03 -3.54 7.76
C ALA A 158 9.13 -2.02 7.53
N HIS A 159 8.50 -1.19 8.36
CA HIS A 159 8.65 0.26 8.28
C HIS A 159 10.12 0.69 8.51
N GLY A 160 10.83 0.07 9.46
CA GLY A 160 12.26 0.26 9.66
C GLY A 160 13.10 -0.10 8.43
N VAL A 161 12.81 -1.25 7.80
CA VAL A 161 13.48 -1.69 6.56
C VAL A 161 13.24 -0.72 5.41
N ALA A 162 12.01 -0.25 5.22
CA ALA A 162 11.68 0.74 4.20
C ALA A 162 12.47 2.04 4.43
N THR A 163 12.48 2.54 5.67
CA THR A 163 13.22 3.75 6.06
C THR A 163 14.72 3.62 5.81
N ALA A 164 15.32 2.49 6.22
CA ALA A 164 16.74 2.23 5.99
C ALA A 164 17.08 2.11 4.50
N SER A 165 16.19 1.49 3.71
CA SER A 165 16.37 1.33 2.26
C SER A 165 16.36 2.67 1.52
N GLU A 166 15.59 3.64 2.00
CA GLU A 166 15.58 5.00 1.44
C GLU A 166 16.93 5.70 1.64
N LEU A 167 17.52 5.59 2.84
CA LEU A 167 18.83 6.16 3.16
C LEU A 167 19.96 5.59 2.29
N ALA A 168 19.82 4.34 1.84
CA ALA A 168 20.83 3.61 1.07
C ALA A 168 20.75 3.82 -0.46
N ASN A 169 20.25 4.98 -0.93
CA ASN A 169 20.09 5.41 -2.34
C ASN A 169 18.69 5.23 -2.98
N GLY A 170 17.61 5.29 -2.19
CA GLY A 170 16.25 5.69 -2.63
C GLY A 170 15.45 4.80 -3.58
N GLN A 171 16.03 3.77 -4.19
CA GLN A 171 15.37 2.96 -5.24
C GLN A 171 14.88 1.58 -4.78
N GLY A 172 14.84 1.32 -3.47
CA GLY A 172 14.34 0.05 -2.92
C GLY A 172 15.19 -1.19 -3.23
N LYS A 173 16.34 -1.04 -3.90
CA LYS A 173 17.27 -2.14 -4.24
C LYS A 173 17.76 -2.91 -3.02
N GLN A 174 17.82 -2.26 -1.86
CA GLN A 174 18.26 -2.87 -0.60
C GLN A 174 17.14 -3.53 0.19
N ILE A 175 15.86 -3.35 -0.18
CA ILE A 175 14.73 -3.88 0.61
C ILE A 175 14.84 -5.39 0.74
N ARG A 176 15.06 -6.13 -0.35
CA ARG A 176 15.19 -7.59 -0.28
C ARG A 176 16.35 -8.02 0.62
N ARG A 177 17.47 -7.28 0.58
CA ARG A 177 18.63 -7.58 1.43
C ARG A 177 18.34 -7.32 2.92
N TYR A 178 17.80 -6.16 3.25
CA TYR A 178 17.49 -5.79 4.64
C TYR A 178 16.37 -6.63 5.22
N LEU A 179 15.36 -6.93 4.41
CA LEU A 179 14.28 -7.81 4.82
C LEU A 179 14.79 -9.24 5.04
N SER A 180 15.65 -9.78 4.18
CA SER A 180 16.29 -11.09 4.39
C SER A 180 17.05 -11.12 5.73
N LEU A 181 17.91 -10.13 5.99
CA LEU A 181 18.65 -10.04 7.25
C LEU A 181 17.72 -9.99 8.47
N LEU A 182 16.60 -9.29 8.34
CA LEU A 182 15.59 -9.20 9.38
C LEU A 182 14.87 -10.54 9.57
N THR A 183 14.36 -11.14 8.51
CA THR A 183 13.60 -12.39 8.56
C THR A 183 14.46 -13.58 8.97
N ASP A 184 15.75 -13.59 8.62
CA ASP A 184 16.70 -14.62 9.06
C ASP A 184 16.85 -14.61 10.59
N GLY A 185 16.78 -13.43 11.23
CA GLY A 185 16.78 -13.29 12.69
C GLY A 185 15.44 -13.56 13.39
N LEU A 186 14.36 -13.77 12.62
CA LEU A 186 13.02 -14.10 13.12
C LEU A 186 12.68 -15.60 12.97
N ARG A 187 13.54 -16.37 12.29
CA ARG A 187 13.42 -17.83 12.22
C ARG A 187 13.65 -18.47 13.60
N PRO A 188 13.12 -19.68 13.83
CA PRO A 188 13.29 -20.40 15.10
C PRO A 188 14.74 -20.56 15.54
#